data_AF-A0A944PLU7-F1
#
_entry.id   AF-A0A944PLU7-F1
#
_cell.length_a   1.000
_cell.length_b   1.000
_cell.length_c   1.000
_cell.angle_alpha   90.00
_cell.angle_beta   90.00
_cell.angle_gamma   90.00
#
_symmetry.space_group_name_H-M   'P 1'
#
loop_
_entity.id
_entity.type
_entity.pdbx_description
1 polymer ?
#
loop_
_entity_poly.entity_id
_entity_poly.type
_entity_poly.pdbx_seq_one_letter_code
_entity_poly.pdbx_strand_id
1 'polypeptide(L)'
;MSTQLSAGGAEVIVDQENGCRISSLRIDGTELLRQGPHYGSFPMVPWCGRTENGRFRDGATVHQMPVNHPPHALHGFGREAAWRLARATPTEAVFTYDLGEPWPYPGRVTQIFELSEEALTLTLGIETYGDSFPAQAGWHPWFRRNLGAGGEDVRLGFDPAWQEERGADHLPTGRRIGLKPGPWDDCFGMPDGVDVTLTWPGALELKVASRSEWVVVYDEEAEAVCVEPQSGPPNGLNTMPRLVTPVDPLEISSTWTWRRLP
;
A
#
# COMPACT_ATOMS: atom_id res chain seq x y z
N MET A 1 -5.10 11.98 -16.64
CA MET A 1 -5.95 12.90 -15.88
C MET A 1 -5.49 12.87 -14.43
N SER A 2 -5.57 13.97 -13.69
CA SER A 2 -5.22 13.99 -12.26
C SER A 2 -6.24 14.76 -11.45
N THR A 3 -6.37 14.40 -10.18
CA THR A 3 -7.20 15.08 -9.19
C THR A 3 -6.29 15.63 -8.10
N GLN A 4 -6.48 16.90 -7.73
CA GLN A 4 -5.72 17.53 -6.65
C GLN A 4 -6.62 17.74 -5.43
N LEU A 5 -6.10 17.41 -4.25
CA LEU A 5 -6.67 17.75 -2.96
C LEU A 5 -5.75 18.74 -2.23
N SER A 6 -6.31 19.65 -1.45
CA SER A 6 -5.57 20.57 -0.61
C SER A 6 -6.29 20.87 0.71
N ALA A 7 -5.51 20.95 1.80
CA ALA A 7 -5.97 21.36 3.12
C ALA A 7 -4.83 22.06 3.87
N GLY A 8 -4.98 23.34 4.20
CA GLY A 8 -3.91 24.13 4.80
C GLY A 8 -2.65 24.14 3.93
N GLY A 9 -1.52 23.69 4.49
CA GLY A 9 -0.24 23.53 3.77
C GLY A 9 -0.05 22.18 3.06
N ALA A 10 -1.02 21.27 3.14
CA ALA A 10 -0.93 19.93 2.55
C ALA A 10 -1.57 19.88 1.16
N GLU A 11 -0.89 19.24 0.22
CA GLU A 11 -1.37 19.01 -1.15
C GLU A 11 -1.14 17.55 -1.56
N VAL A 12 -2.15 16.94 -2.17
CA VAL A 12 -2.10 15.57 -2.71
C VAL A 12 -2.50 15.60 -4.18
N ILE A 13 -1.72 14.97 -5.05
CA ILE A 13 -2.08 14.78 -6.46
C ILE A 13 -2.29 13.28 -6.70
N VAL A 14 -3.48 12.91 -7.17
CA VAL A 14 -3.85 11.55 -7.54
C VAL A 14 -3.85 11.42 -9.06
N ASP A 15 -3.05 10.49 -9.58
CA ASP A 15 -3.04 10.12 -11.00
C ASP A 15 -3.97 8.91 -11.21
N GLN A 16 -5.17 9.20 -11.69
CA GLN A 16 -6.22 8.21 -11.93
C GLN A 16 -5.98 7.33 -13.17
N GLU A 17 -5.13 7.74 -14.11
CA GLU A 17 -4.85 6.92 -15.32
C GLU A 17 -3.79 5.86 -15.03
N ASN A 18 -2.90 6.13 -14.06
CA ASN A 18 -1.79 5.26 -13.72
C ASN A 18 -2.00 4.63 -12.35
N GLY A 19 -3.10 3.90 -12.19
CA GLY A 19 -3.39 3.10 -11.00
C GLY A 19 -3.97 3.83 -9.82
N CYS A 20 -4.50 5.05 -10.01
CA CYS A 20 -5.03 5.87 -8.93
C CYS A 20 -4.01 6.05 -7.80
N ARG A 21 -2.76 6.27 -8.19
CA ARG A 21 -1.65 6.47 -7.27
C ARG A 21 -1.61 7.91 -6.78
N ILE A 22 -1.10 8.11 -5.58
CA ILE A 22 -0.63 9.43 -5.15
C ILE A 22 0.69 9.69 -5.89
N SER A 23 0.69 10.60 -6.86
CA SER A 23 1.89 11.00 -7.61
C SER A 23 2.67 12.13 -6.93
N SER A 24 2.07 12.81 -5.96
CA SER A 24 2.68 13.86 -5.14
C SER A 24 1.97 13.97 -3.80
N LEU A 25 2.75 14.06 -2.71
CA LEU A 25 2.29 14.44 -1.37
C LEU A 25 3.24 15.52 -0.85
N ARG A 26 2.75 16.76 -0.79
CA ARG A 26 3.54 17.92 -0.35
C ARG A 26 2.99 18.50 0.94
N ILE A 27 3.89 18.75 1.90
CA ILE A 27 3.60 19.49 3.13
C ILE A 27 4.44 20.77 3.12
N ASP A 28 3.78 21.92 3.06
CA ASP A 28 4.39 23.26 2.90
C ASP A 28 5.40 23.33 1.74
N GLY A 29 5.05 22.70 0.62
CA GLY A 29 5.90 22.62 -0.56
C GLY A 29 7.01 21.56 -0.50
N THR A 30 7.18 20.85 0.62
CA THR A 30 8.14 19.74 0.74
C THR A 30 7.53 18.45 0.21
N GLU A 31 8.05 17.94 -0.90
CA GLU A 31 7.62 16.67 -1.49
C GLU A 31 8.15 15.48 -0.68
N LEU A 32 7.23 14.62 -0.23
CA LEU A 32 7.52 13.45 0.58
C LEU A 32 7.65 12.17 -0.23
N LEU A 33 7.03 12.09 -1.41
CA LEU A 33 7.06 10.90 -2.25
C LEU A 33 8.09 11.04 -3.36
N ARG A 34 8.78 9.95 -3.67
CA ARG A 34 9.53 9.85 -4.91
C ARG A 34 8.54 9.86 -6.07
N GLN A 35 8.76 10.72 -7.03
CA GLN A 35 7.88 10.90 -8.18
C GLN A 35 8.40 10.11 -9.39
N GLY A 36 7.48 9.65 -10.24
CA GLY A 36 7.81 8.99 -11.51
C GLY A 36 6.84 7.85 -11.86
N PRO A 37 6.99 7.26 -13.05
CA PRO A 37 6.05 6.27 -13.58
C PRO A 37 6.00 4.96 -12.78
N HIS A 38 7.00 4.69 -11.95
CA HIS A 38 7.07 3.50 -11.08
C HIS A 38 6.92 3.82 -9.58
N TYR A 39 6.86 5.11 -9.22
CA TYR A 39 6.86 5.58 -7.84
C TYR A 39 5.53 6.24 -7.47
N GLY A 40 5.52 7.03 -6.39
CA GLY A 40 4.33 7.56 -5.75
C GLY A 40 3.82 6.63 -4.65
N SER A 41 2.51 6.57 -4.45
CA SER A 41 1.85 5.54 -3.64
C SER A 41 0.71 4.91 -4.43
N PHE A 42 0.90 3.70 -4.94
CA PHE A 42 -0.13 2.98 -5.68
C PHE A 42 -0.86 1.96 -4.79
N PRO A 43 -2.15 1.70 -5.02
CA PRO A 43 -2.87 0.61 -4.39
C PRO A 43 -2.37 -0.73 -4.94
N MET A 44 -2.26 -1.72 -4.06
CA MET A 44 -2.00 -3.11 -4.40
C MET A 44 -3.28 -3.92 -4.20
N VAL A 45 -3.93 -4.30 -5.31
CA VAL A 45 -5.25 -4.95 -5.31
C VAL A 45 -5.45 -5.69 -6.64
N PRO A 46 -6.01 -6.92 -6.68
CA PRO A 46 -6.63 -7.66 -5.57
C PRO A 46 -5.67 -8.52 -4.73
N TRP A 47 -4.35 -8.36 -4.88
CA TRP A 47 -3.37 -8.92 -3.94
C TRP A 47 -2.24 -7.95 -3.67
N CYS A 48 -1.56 -8.15 -2.54
CA CYS A 48 -0.41 -7.35 -2.12
C CYS A 48 0.89 -8.15 -2.21
N GLY A 49 2.00 -7.44 -2.46
CA GLY A 49 3.30 -8.07 -2.65
C GLY A 49 3.27 -9.18 -3.72
N ARG A 50 4.03 -10.24 -3.46
CA ARG A 50 4.21 -11.39 -4.36
C ARG A 50 3.10 -12.43 -4.16
N THR A 51 2.61 -13.02 -5.24
CA THR A 51 1.82 -14.26 -5.25
C THR A 51 2.68 -15.38 -5.83
N GLU A 52 2.83 -16.47 -5.07
CA GLU A 52 3.73 -17.58 -5.42
C GLU A 52 3.42 -18.14 -6.81
N ASN A 53 4.43 -18.13 -7.68
CA ASN A 53 4.34 -18.55 -9.09
C ASN A 53 3.19 -17.91 -9.90
N GLY A 54 2.63 -16.79 -9.41
CA GLY A 54 1.39 -16.22 -9.93
C GLY A 54 0.18 -17.12 -9.78
N ARG A 55 0.18 -18.08 -8.85
CA ARG A 55 -0.90 -19.04 -8.66
C ARG A 55 -1.59 -18.82 -7.34
N PHE A 56 -2.91 -18.83 -7.35
CA PHE A 56 -3.70 -18.89 -6.13
C PHE A 56 -4.85 -19.89 -6.23
N ARG A 57 -5.41 -20.26 -5.09
CA ARG A 57 -6.56 -21.17 -4.99
C ARG A 57 -7.80 -20.43 -4.51
N ASP A 58 -8.92 -20.77 -5.12
CA ASP A 58 -10.26 -20.51 -4.59
C ASP A 58 -11.00 -21.84 -4.50
N GLY A 59 -11.17 -22.32 -3.27
CA GLY A 59 -11.56 -23.71 -3.02
C GLY A 59 -10.65 -24.71 -3.75
N ALA A 60 -11.24 -25.51 -4.64
CA ALA A 60 -10.51 -26.51 -5.42
C ALA A 60 -9.89 -25.95 -6.71
N THR A 61 -10.30 -24.76 -7.15
CA THR A 61 -9.88 -24.16 -8.42
C THR A 61 -8.54 -23.46 -8.26
N VAL A 62 -7.63 -23.66 -9.22
CA VAL A 62 -6.35 -22.96 -9.28
C VAL A 62 -6.41 -21.94 -10.41
N HIS A 63 -6.08 -20.70 -10.10
CA HIS A 63 -5.98 -19.60 -11.06
C HIS A 63 -4.52 -19.23 -11.31
N GLN A 64 -4.22 -18.78 -12.54
CA GLN A 64 -2.90 -18.33 -12.95
C GLN A 64 -2.97 -16.86 -13.35
N MET A 65 -2.28 -16.02 -12.58
CA MET A 65 -2.05 -14.61 -12.85
C MET A 65 -0.83 -14.42 -13.76
N PRO A 66 -0.76 -13.30 -14.50
CA PRO A 66 0.44 -12.91 -15.23
C PRO A 66 1.65 -12.81 -14.30
N VAL A 67 2.75 -13.45 -14.68
CA VAL A 67 4.04 -13.38 -13.97
C VAL A 67 4.78 -12.14 -14.45
N ASN A 68 4.55 -11.01 -13.79
CA ASN A 68 5.19 -9.73 -14.09
C ASN A 68 6.51 -9.50 -13.31
N HIS A 69 6.80 -10.32 -12.30
CA HIS A 69 8.06 -10.31 -11.56
C HIS A 69 8.56 -11.75 -11.35
N PRO A 70 9.17 -12.37 -12.38
CA PRO A 70 9.52 -13.79 -12.37
C PRO A 70 10.28 -14.24 -11.11
N PRO A 71 9.90 -15.38 -10.49
CA PRO A 71 8.88 -16.32 -10.95
C PRO A 71 7.45 -15.97 -10.49
N HIS A 72 7.20 -14.85 -9.84
CA HIS A 72 5.95 -14.50 -9.16
C HIS A 72 5.08 -13.47 -9.90
N ALA A 73 3.80 -13.40 -9.53
CA ALA A 73 2.98 -12.24 -9.83
C ALA A 73 3.10 -11.22 -8.69
N LEU A 74 3.05 -9.92 -9.00
CA LEU A 74 3.38 -8.85 -8.06
C LEU A 74 2.36 -7.71 -8.12
N HIS A 75 1.86 -7.31 -6.93
CA HIS A 75 1.11 -6.08 -6.65
C HIS A 75 -0.27 -5.89 -7.32
N GLY A 76 -0.92 -6.97 -7.74
CA GLY A 76 -2.27 -6.86 -8.29
C GLY A 76 -2.35 -6.13 -9.64
N PHE A 77 -3.58 -5.77 -10.01
CA PHE A 77 -3.89 -5.06 -11.26
C PHE A 77 -4.19 -3.58 -11.03
N GLY A 78 -4.59 -3.20 -9.81
CA GLY A 78 -5.01 -1.83 -9.50
C GLY A 78 -3.95 -0.76 -9.82
N ARG A 79 -2.66 -1.07 -9.64
CA ARG A 79 -1.53 -0.14 -9.90
C ARG A 79 -1.30 0.21 -11.38
N GLU A 80 -1.81 -0.59 -12.30
CA GLU A 80 -1.65 -0.41 -13.75
C GLU A 80 -2.98 -0.01 -14.43
N ALA A 81 -4.09 -0.07 -13.72
CA ALA A 81 -5.41 0.24 -14.25
C ALA A 81 -5.70 1.75 -14.29
N ALA A 82 -6.56 2.16 -15.22
CA ALA A 82 -7.23 3.45 -15.13
C ALA A 82 -8.45 3.35 -14.21
N TRP A 83 -8.62 4.33 -13.33
CA TRP A 83 -9.70 4.40 -12.37
C TRP A 83 -10.68 5.52 -12.73
N ARG A 84 -11.96 5.28 -12.45
CA ARG A 84 -13.02 6.27 -12.67
C ARG A 84 -13.20 7.13 -11.43
N LEU A 85 -13.13 8.45 -11.60
CA LEU A 85 -13.52 9.39 -10.56
C LEU A 85 -15.03 9.30 -10.29
N ALA A 86 -15.42 9.03 -9.06
CA ALA A 86 -16.81 8.96 -8.62
C ALA A 86 -17.26 10.24 -7.90
N ARG A 87 -16.38 10.82 -7.07
CA ARG A 87 -16.64 12.07 -6.33
C ARG A 87 -15.33 12.80 -6.06
N ALA A 88 -15.34 14.14 -6.10
CA ALA A 88 -14.24 14.96 -5.61
C ALA A 88 -14.75 16.23 -4.94
N THR A 89 -14.06 16.62 -3.87
CA THR A 89 -14.12 17.92 -3.20
C THR A 89 -12.67 18.42 -3.04
N PRO A 90 -12.42 19.62 -2.51
CA PRO A 90 -11.05 20.07 -2.26
C PRO A 90 -10.27 19.16 -1.30
N THR A 91 -10.93 18.44 -0.40
CA THR A 91 -10.29 17.64 0.66
C THR A 91 -10.59 16.16 0.57
N GLU A 92 -11.34 15.72 -0.44
CA GLU A 92 -11.71 14.32 -0.57
C GLU A 92 -11.86 13.92 -2.04
N ALA A 93 -11.39 12.73 -2.40
CA ALA A 93 -11.68 12.12 -3.69
C ALA A 93 -11.98 10.62 -3.56
N VAL A 94 -12.95 10.16 -4.36
CA VAL A 94 -13.40 8.77 -4.42
C VAL A 94 -13.25 8.26 -5.84
N PHE A 95 -12.59 7.13 -6.00
CA PHE A 95 -12.35 6.47 -7.28
C PHE A 95 -12.84 5.03 -7.25
N THR A 96 -13.27 4.53 -8.40
CA THR A 96 -13.69 3.14 -8.58
C THR A 96 -12.95 2.46 -9.72
N TYR A 97 -12.58 1.21 -9.53
CA TYR A 97 -12.01 0.32 -10.55
C TYR A 97 -12.79 -0.99 -10.54
N ASP A 98 -13.30 -1.41 -11.70
CA ASP A 98 -14.02 -2.68 -11.82
C ASP A 98 -13.01 -3.81 -12.08
N LEU A 99 -13.06 -4.85 -11.24
CA LEU A 99 -12.27 -6.06 -11.42
C LEU A 99 -12.81 -6.87 -12.61
N GLY A 100 -11.88 -7.40 -13.39
CA GLY A 100 -12.14 -8.25 -14.53
C GLY A 100 -10.84 -8.81 -15.09
N GLU A 101 -10.91 -9.36 -16.29
CA GLU A 101 -9.78 -10.05 -16.94
C GLU A 101 -8.45 -9.26 -16.82
N PRO A 102 -7.34 -9.91 -16.39
CA PRO A 102 -7.18 -11.35 -16.17
C PRO A 102 -7.55 -11.83 -14.75
N TRP A 103 -8.12 -10.97 -13.90
CA TRP A 103 -8.73 -11.43 -12.65
C TRP A 103 -10.03 -12.19 -12.94
N PRO A 104 -10.22 -13.40 -12.42
CA PRO A 104 -11.29 -14.29 -12.85
C PRO A 104 -12.66 -13.96 -12.24
N TYR A 105 -12.73 -13.03 -11.29
CA TYR A 105 -13.96 -12.70 -10.58
C TYR A 105 -14.41 -11.27 -10.83
N PRO A 106 -15.70 -11.04 -11.15
CA PRO A 106 -16.23 -9.69 -11.25
C PRO A 106 -16.37 -9.06 -9.86
N GLY A 107 -16.02 -7.79 -9.77
CA GLY A 107 -16.13 -7.05 -8.53
C GLY A 107 -15.78 -5.58 -8.74
N ARG A 108 -15.80 -4.81 -7.66
CA ARG A 108 -15.42 -3.41 -7.68
C ARG A 108 -14.47 -3.11 -6.54
N VAL A 109 -13.43 -2.35 -6.87
CA VAL A 109 -12.55 -1.71 -5.91
C VAL A 109 -12.93 -0.25 -5.81
N THR A 110 -13.08 0.25 -4.58
CA THR A 110 -13.25 1.67 -4.29
C THR A 110 -12.03 2.16 -3.52
N GLN A 111 -11.46 3.29 -3.94
CA GLN A 111 -10.38 3.97 -3.22
C GLN A 111 -10.82 5.37 -2.83
N ILE A 112 -10.67 5.70 -1.55
CA ILE A 112 -11.06 6.98 -0.96
C ILE A 112 -9.81 7.65 -0.39
N PHE A 113 -9.68 8.94 -0.68
CA PHE A 113 -8.67 9.84 -0.12
C PHE A 113 -9.38 10.92 0.67
N GLU A 114 -9.02 11.09 1.94
CA GLU A 114 -9.52 12.15 2.82
C GLU A 114 -8.34 12.93 3.38
N LEU A 115 -8.24 14.21 3.03
CA LEU A 115 -7.15 15.09 3.39
C LEU A 115 -7.61 16.14 4.41
N SER A 116 -6.83 16.29 5.48
CA SER A 116 -6.93 17.38 6.44
C SER A 116 -5.59 18.12 6.50
N GLU A 117 -5.51 19.19 7.30
CA GLU A 117 -4.27 19.97 7.43
C GLU A 117 -3.09 19.17 8.01
N GLU A 118 -3.38 18.10 8.76
CA GLU A 118 -2.39 17.31 9.52
C GLU A 118 -2.39 15.81 9.19
N ALA A 119 -3.34 15.34 8.38
CA ALA A 119 -3.48 13.92 8.07
C ALA A 119 -4.06 13.64 6.68
N LEU A 120 -3.60 12.54 6.07
CA LEU A 120 -4.19 11.91 4.90
C LEU A 120 -4.69 10.51 5.29
N THR A 121 -5.99 10.26 5.16
CA THR A 121 -6.58 8.93 5.32
C THR A 121 -6.86 8.33 3.96
N LEU A 122 -6.44 7.07 3.79
CA LEU A 122 -6.63 6.25 2.62
C LEU A 122 -7.54 5.08 3.01
N THR A 123 -8.54 4.80 2.19
CA THR A 123 -9.41 3.63 2.36
C THR A 123 -9.53 2.86 1.06
N LEU A 124 -9.35 1.54 1.11
CA LEU A 124 -9.62 0.61 0.01
C LEU A 124 -10.75 -0.32 0.41
N GLY A 125 -11.78 -0.38 -0.43
CA GLY A 125 -12.87 -1.34 -0.36
C GLY A 125 -12.87 -2.27 -1.56
N ILE A 126 -13.12 -3.56 -1.36
CA ILE A 126 -13.32 -4.55 -2.43
C ILE A 126 -14.67 -5.24 -2.21
N GLU A 127 -15.50 -5.18 -3.24
CA GLU A 127 -16.80 -5.82 -3.32
C GLU A 127 -16.79 -6.87 -4.43
N THR A 128 -17.48 -7.99 -4.22
CA THR A 128 -17.72 -9.00 -5.26
C THR A 128 -19.09 -8.80 -5.90
N TYR A 129 -19.18 -9.06 -7.21
CA TYR A 129 -20.47 -9.16 -7.92
C TYR A 129 -20.85 -10.61 -8.24
N GLY A 130 -20.06 -11.58 -7.75
CA GLY A 130 -20.40 -13.01 -7.72
C GLY A 130 -20.55 -13.52 -6.29
N ASP A 131 -20.24 -14.81 -6.07
CA ASP A 131 -20.39 -15.47 -4.78
C ASP A 131 -19.31 -15.04 -3.78
N SER A 132 -18.05 -15.35 -4.06
CA SER A 132 -16.91 -14.92 -3.25
C SER A 132 -15.59 -15.08 -3.99
N PHE A 133 -14.54 -14.38 -3.54
CA PHE A 133 -13.16 -14.65 -3.96
C PHE A 133 -12.15 -14.21 -2.90
N PRO A 134 -10.95 -14.82 -2.83
CA PRO A 134 -9.90 -14.35 -1.94
C PRO A 134 -9.33 -13.02 -2.44
N ALA A 135 -9.13 -12.06 -1.54
CA ALA A 135 -8.52 -10.78 -1.88
C ALA A 135 -7.63 -10.23 -0.76
N GLN A 136 -6.70 -9.36 -1.15
CA GLN A 136 -5.95 -8.50 -0.25
C GLN A 136 -5.87 -7.08 -0.84
N ALA A 137 -5.74 -6.09 0.04
CA ALA A 137 -5.56 -4.70 -0.32
C ALA A 137 -4.50 -4.02 0.56
N GLY A 138 -3.82 -3.04 -0.01
CA GLY A 138 -2.81 -2.24 0.68
C GLY A 138 -2.25 -1.16 -0.24
N TRP A 139 -1.25 -0.43 0.23
CA TRP A 139 -0.60 0.64 -0.54
C TRP A 139 0.91 0.48 -0.54
N HIS A 140 1.54 0.99 -1.59
CA HIS A 140 2.99 0.94 -1.75
C HIS A 140 3.58 2.36 -1.88
N PRO A 141 3.68 3.13 -0.78
CA PRO A 141 4.25 4.46 -0.82
C PRO A 141 5.77 4.43 -0.92
N TRP A 142 6.30 5.13 -1.91
CA TRP A 142 7.73 5.37 -2.08
C TRP A 142 8.10 6.71 -1.44
N PHE A 143 8.34 6.73 -0.14
CA PHE A 143 8.79 7.95 0.54
C PHE A 143 10.23 8.27 0.17
N ARG A 144 10.55 9.55 -0.02
CA ARG A 144 11.92 9.99 -0.32
C ARG A 144 12.81 9.68 0.88
N ARG A 145 13.95 9.02 0.64
CA ARG A 145 14.95 8.78 1.69
C ARG A 145 15.47 10.10 2.28
N ASN A 146 15.68 11.10 1.43
CA ASN A 146 16.13 12.43 1.82
C ASN A 146 15.21 13.50 1.21
N LEU A 147 14.74 14.46 2.03
CA LEU A 147 13.87 15.54 1.55
C LEU A 147 14.63 16.64 0.78
N GLY A 148 15.97 16.60 0.81
CA GLY A 148 16.85 17.58 0.20
C GLY A 148 17.28 18.66 1.20
N ALA A 149 17.67 19.83 0.68
CA ALA A 149 18.06 21.01 1.47
C ALA A 149 19.21 20.79 2.48
N GLY A 150 20.06 19.77 2.25
CA GLY A 150 21.15 19.43 3.16
C GLY A 150 20.70 18.69 4.44
N GLY A 151 19.45 18.22 4.48
CA GLY A 151 18.92 17.42 5.58
C GLY A 151 19.48 16.00 5.63
N GLU A 152 19.24 15.32 6.74
CA GLU A 152 19.61 13.92 6.95
C GLU A 152 18.60 12.95 6.30
N ASP A 153 19.05 11.72 6.09
CA ASP A 153 18.19 10.63 5.65
C ASP A 153 17.15 10.28 6.72
N VAL A 154 16.01 9.78 6.23
CA VAL A 154 14.90 9.33 7.05
C VAL A 154 15.31 8.22 8.00
N ARG A 155 14.77 8.27 9.22
CA ARG A 155 14.90 7.23 10.23
C ARG A 155 13.53 6.57 10.40
N LEU A 156 13.51 5.23 10.33
CA LEU A 156 12.30 4.45 10.59
C LEU A 156 12.25 4.07 12.07
N GLY A 157 11.09 4.30 12.70
CA GLY A 157 10.80 3.90 14.07
C GLY A 157 9.52 3.08 14.13
N PHE A 158 9.63 1.82 14.52
CA PHE A 158 8.51 0.90 14.70
C PHE A 158 8.94 -0.27 15.60
N ASP A 159 7.97 -0.94 16.22
CA ASP A 159 8.19 -2.05 17.15
C ASP A 159 7.23 -3.21 16.79
N PRO A 160 7.57 -4.02 15.78
CA PRO A 160 6.73 -5.13 15.38
C PRO A 160 6.91 -6.31 16.33
N ALA A 161 5.83 -7.05 16.56
CA ALA A 161 5.85 -8.25 17.40
C ALA A 161 6.67 -9.38 16.77
N TRP A 162 6.75 -9.43 15.44
CA TRP A 162 7.65 -10.34 14.71
C TRP A 162 7.99 -9.82 13.32
N GLN A 163 9.06 -10.39 12.76
CA GLN A 163 9.36 -10.36 11.33
C GLN A 163 9.03 -11.74 10.72
N GLU A 164 8.41 -11.77 9.55
CA GLU A 164 8.27 -12.99 8.76
C GLU A 164 9.63 -13.37 8.19
N GLU A 165 10.05 -14.61 8.38
CA GLU A 165 11.29 -15.07 7.78
C GLU A 165 11.12 -15.13 6.25
N ARG A 166 11.91 -14.31 5.55
CA ARG A 166 11.98 -14.31 4.09
C ARG A 166 12.72 -15.55 3.56
N GLY A 167 12.04 -16.30 2.69
CA GLY A 167 12.59 -17.41 1.93
C GLY A 167 13.51 -16.96 0.79
N ALA A 168 14.20 -17.92 0.17
CA ALA A 168 15.09 -17.65 -0.97
C ALA A 168 14.34 -17.16 -2.23
N ASP A 169 13.03 -17.33 -2.26
CA ASP A 169 12.08 -16.85 -3.26
C ASP A 169 11.47 -15.48 -2.92
N HIS A 170 11.95 -14.83 -1.85
CA HIS A 170 11.41 -13.57 -1.33
C HIS A 170 9.95 -13.65 -0.85
N LEU A 171 9.47 -14.85 -0.49
CA LEU A 171 8.19 -15.05 0.17
C LEU A 171 8.35 -15.38 1.66
N PRO A 172 7.39 -15.03 2.52
CA PRO A 172 7.35 -15.52 3.89
C PRO A 172 7.34 -17.05 3.95
N THR A 173 8.23 -17.65 4.73
CA THR A 173 8.23 -19.11 4.98
C THR A 173 7.11 -19.54 5.94
N GLY A 174 6.43 -18.57 6.57
CA GLY A 174 5.46 -18.77 7.66
C GLY A 174 6.09 -18.89 9.05
N ARG A 175 7.43 -18.81 9.14
CA ARG A 175 8.14 -18.76 10.42
C ARG A 175 8.28 -17.31 10.89
N ARG A 176 7.82 -17.05 12.11
CA ARG A 176 8.01 -15.77 12.82
C ARG A 176 9.35 -15.74 13.52
N ILE A 177 10.15 -14.73 13.25
CA ILE A 177 11.49 -14.52 13.82
C ILE A 177 11.57 -13.17 14.51
N GLY A 178 12.59 -13.00 15.35
CA GLY A 178 12.95 -11.68 15.89
C GLY A 178 13.47 -10.76 14.78
N LEU A 179 13.35 -9.45 15.02
CA LEU A 179 13.80 -8.42 14.08
C LEU A 179 15.28 -8.61 13.73
N LYS A 180 15.57 -8.54 12.44
CA LYS A 180 16.93 -8.46 11.92
C LYS A 180 17.28 -7.00 11.60
N PRO A 181 18.57 -6.62 11.65
CA PRO A 181 18.99 -5.33 11.13
C PRO A 181 18.69 -5.25 9.62
N GLY A 182 18.39 -4.04 9.14
CA GLY A 182 18.19 -3.77 7.72
C GLY A 182 19.47 -3.84 6.88
N PRO A 183 19.37 -3.55 5.57
CA PRO A 183 18.14 -3.15 4.89
C PRO A 183 17.12 -4.29 4.79
N TRP A 184 15.87 -3.91 4.64
CA TRP A 184 14.68 -4.75 4.63
C TRP A 184 14.02 -4.76 3.25
N ASP A 185 13.51 -5.94 2.89
CA ASP A 185 12.44 -6.21 1.91
C ASP A 185 11.55 -7.25 2.61
N ASP A 186 11.03 -6.87 3.77
CA ASP A 186 10.55 -7.80 4.78
C ASP A 186 9.14 -7.45 5.26
N CYS A 187 8.38 -8.50 5.57
CA CYS A 187 7.05 -8.38 6.15
C CYS A 187 7.12 -8.50 7.68
N PHE A 188 6.38 -7.66 8.38
CA PHE A 188 6.33 -7.59 9.82
C PHE A 188 4.89 -7.68 10.31
N GLY A 189 4.72 -8.26 11.51
CA GLY A 189 3.43 -8.37 12.18
C GLY A 189 3.32 -7.42 13.37
N MET A 190 2.23 -6.67 13.43
CA MET A 190 1.89 -5.70 14.47
C MET A 190 0.44 -5.95 14.94
N PRO A 191 0.21 -6.84 15.93
CA PRO A 191 -1.14 -7.24 16.35
C PRO A 191 -2.07 -6.11 16.80
N ASP A 192 -1.49 -5.04 17.34
CA ASP A 192 -2.25 -3.87 17.80
C ASP A 192 -2.53 -2.86 16.66
N GLY A 193 -2.11 -3.18 15.43
CA GLY A 193 -2.18 -2.32 14.25
C GLY A 193 -0.81 -1.83 13.80
N VAL A 194 -0.66 -1.56 12.51
CA VAL A 194 0.53 -0.90 11.96
C VAL A 194 0.70 0.47 12.60
N ASP A 195 1.90 0.75 13.10
CA ASP A 195 2.32 2.04 13.65
C ASP A 195 3.81 2.25 13.33
N VAL A 196 4.07 2.92 12.20
CA VAL A 196 5.44 3.16 11.71
C VAL A 196 5.66 4.65 11.57
N THR A 197 6.74 5.14 12.17
CA THR A 197 7.15 6.54 12.12
C THR A 197 8.34 6.71 11.18
N LEU A 198 8.22 7.63 10.22
CA LEU A 198 9.28 8.13 9.37
C LEU A 198 9.71 9.50 9.90
N THR A 199 10.96 9.63 10.34
CA THR A 199 11.50 10.88 10.87
C THR A 199 12.61 11.39 9.95
N TRP A 200 12.40 12.52 9.29
CA TRP A 200 13.45 13.29 8.62
C TRP A 200 13.98 14.35 9.61
N PRO A 201 15.16 14.15 10.23
CA PRO A 201 15.66 15.01 11.29
C PRO A 201 15.70 16.49 10.89
N GLY A 202 15.18 17.37 11.77
CA GLY A 202 15.14 18.81 11.55
C GLY A 202 14.15 19.27 10.46
N ALA A 203 13.29 18.39 9.96
CA ALA A 203 12.30 18.73 8.94
C ALA A 203 10.88 18.28 9.31
N LEU A 204 10.63 16.97 9.27
CA LEU A 204 9.27 16.42 9.37
C LEU A 204 9.28 15.04 10.02
N GLU A 205 8.23 14.75 10.77
CA GLU A 205 7.87 13.41 11.17
C GLU A 205 6.52 13.04 10.53
N LEU A 206 6.45 11.86 9.93
CA LEU A 206 5.25 11.27 9.34
C LEU A 206 5.01 9.91 10.00
N LYS A 207 3.81 9.70 10.52
CA LYS A 207 3.37 8.42 11.09
C LYS A 207 2.36 7.77 10.16
N VAL A 208 2.65 6.53 9.76
CA VAL A 208 1.77 5.65 8.97
C VAL A 208 1.10 4.68 9.94
N ALA A 209 -0.21 4.80 10.10
CA ALA A 209 -0.99 3.97 11.01
C ALA A 209 -2.12 3.22 10.29
N SER A 210 -2.36 1.97 10.65
CA SER A 210 -3.49 1.17 10.13
C SER A 210 -3.98 0.20 11.19
N ARG A 211 -5.28 -0.14 11.14
CA ARG A 211 -5.82 -1.25 11.93
C ARG A 211 -5.37 -2.63 11.43
N SER A 212 -4.79 -2.70 10.23
CA SER A 212 -4.22 -3.95 9.74
C SER A 212 -3.02 -4.35 10.59
N GLU A 213 -2.77 -5.65 10.67
CA GLU A 213 -1.65 -6.21 11.44
C GLU A 213 -0.38 -6.34 10.60
N TRP A 214 -0.46 -6.15 9.28
CA TRP A 214 0.63 -6.46 8.36
C TRP A 214 1.21 -5.21 7.72
N VAL A 215 2.54 -5.10 7.80
CA VAL A 215 3.31 -4.07 7.10
C VAL A 215 4.49 -4.70 6.39
N VAL A 216 4.75 -4.30 5.14
CA VAL A 216 6.04 -4.53 4.50
C VAL A 216 6.86 -3.25 4.62
N VAL A 217 8.12 -3.39 5.03
CA VAL A 217 9.09 -2.29 5.00
C VAL A 217 10.16 -2.64 3.97
N TYR A 218 10.33 -1.74 3.00
CA TYR A 218 11.36 -1.85 1.98
C TYR A 218 12.30 -0.63 2.06
N ASP A 219 13.58 -0.84 2.33
CA ASP A 219 14.57 0.25 2.41
C ASP A 219 15.92 -0.11 1.78
N GLU A 220 15.93 -1.01 0.79
CA GLU A 220 17.14 -1.34 0.03
C GLU A 220 17.52 -0.25 -0.99
N GLU A 221 16.58 0.58 -1.45
CA GLU A 221 16.85 1.58 -2.48
C GLU A 221 17.43 2.89 -1.91
N ALA A 222 18.49 3.40 -2.53
CA ALA A 222 19.21 4.58 -2.05
C ALA A 222 18.33 5.84 -2.00
N GLU A 223 17.36 5.99 -2.90
CA GLU A 223 16.56 7.21 -3.01
C GLU A 223 15.22 7.15 -2.24
N ALA A 224 14.80 5.98 -1.76
CA ALA A 224 13.47 5.81 -1.18
C ALA A 224 13.38 4.74 -0.08
N VAL A 225 12.33 4.87 0.73
CA VAL A 225 11.88 3.87 1.71
C VAL A 225 10.38 3.66 1.53
N CYS A 226 9.90 2.44 1.74
CA CYS A 226 8.49 2.09 1.67
C CYS A 226 8.00 1.56 3.00
N VAL A 227 6.78 1.97 3.36
CA VAL A 227 6.04 1.47 4.51
C VAL A 227 4.66 1.11 4.02
N GLU A 228 4.38 -0.18 3.93
CA GLU A 228 3.26 -0.71 3.17
C GLU A 228 2.26 -1.43 4.09
N PRO A 229 1.27 -0.72 4.67
CA PRO A 229 0.15 -1.38 5.32
C PRO A 229 -0.63 -2.22 4.30
N GLN A 230 -0.83 -3.50 4.62
CA GLN A 230 -1.50 -4.48 3.76
C GLN A 230 -2.48 -5.31 4.59
N SER A 231 -3.57 -5.79 4.01
CA SER A 231 -4.60 -6.56 4.73
C SER A 231 -4.21 -8.00 5.04
N GLY A 232 -2.99 -8.40 4.68
CA GLY A 232 -2.42 -9.73 4.91
C GLY A 232 -0.97 -9.77 4.42
N PRO A 233 -0.25 -10.88 4.67
CA PRO A 233 1.14 -11.01 4.25
C PRO A 233 1.27 -11.21 2.74
N PRO A 234 2.47 -11.04 2.16
CA PRO A 234 2.77 -11.52 0.82
C PRO A 234 2.39 -13.00 0.67
N ASN A 235 1.90 -13.36 -0.52
CA ASN A 235 1.30 -14.65 -0.85
C ASN A 235 0.04 -14.99 -0.02
N GLY A 236 -0.58 -14.01 0.64
CA GLY A 236 -1.70 -14.27 1.53
C GLY A 236 -2.98 -14.72 0.84
N LEU A 237 -3.13 -14.56 -0.48
CA LEU A 237 -4.19 -15.30 -1.21
C LEU A 237 -4.08 -16.83 -1.02
N ASN A 238 -2.89 -17.36 -0.74
CA ASN A 238 -2.65 -18.77 -0.47
C ASN A 238 -2.48 -19.09 1.01
N THR A 239 -1.75 -18.24 1.74
CA THR A 239 -1.35 -18.53 3.14
C THR A 239 -2.34 -18.01 4.18
N MET A 240 -3.12 -16.97 3.84
CA MET A 240 -4.13 -16.36 4.71
C MET A 240 -5.30 -15.80 3.88
N PRO A 241 -6.04 -16.66 3.15
CA PRO A 241 -7.08 -16.19 2.25
C PRO A 241 -8.21 -15.53 3.03
N ARG A 242 -8.50 -14.26 2.71
CA ARG A 242 -9.69 -13.54 3.16
C ARG A 242 -10.69 -13.50 2.00
N LEU A 243 -11.81 -14.20 2.15
CA LEU A 243 -12.86 -14.19 1.15
C LEU A 243 -13.68 -12.90 1.23
N VAL A 244 -13.78 -12.20 0.10
CA VAL A 244 -14.76 -11.13 -0.11
C VAL A 244 -16.09 -11.76 -0.46
N THR A 245 -17.16 -11.41 0.24
CA THR A 245 -18.53 -11.86 -0.06
C THR A 245 -19.49 -10.67 -0.16
N PRO A 246 -20.70 -10.81 -0.73
CA PRO A 246 -21.67 -9.71 -0.81
C PRO A 246 -22.07 -9.12 0.56
N VAL A 247 -21.90 -9.88 1.64
CA VAL A 247 -22.25 -9.46 3.02
C VAL A 247 -21.03 -9.12 3.88
N ASP A 248 -19.83 -9.40 3.38
CA ASP A 248 -18.55 -9.13 4.06
C ASP A 248 -17.54 -8.65 3.01
N PRO A 249 -17.64 -7.38 2.55
CA PRO A 249 -16.65 -6.79 1.68
C PRO A 249 -15.31 -6.64 2.41
N LEU A 250 -14.21 -6.66 1.67
CA LEU A 250 -12.90 -6.33 2.25
C LEU A 250 -12.76 -4.82 2.34
N GLU A 251 -12.51 -4.31 3.54
CA GLU A 251 -12.14 -2.92 3.77
C GLU A 251 -10.82 -2.86 4.55
N ILE A 252 -9.94 -1.96 4.15
CA ILE A 252 -8.72 -1.57 4.86
C ILE A 252 -8.55 -0.06 4.79
N SER A 253 -8.02 0.53 5.85
CA SER A 253 -7.66 1.95 5.91
C SER A 253 -6.23 2.16 6.43
N SER A 254 -5.61 3.25 6.00
CA SER A 254 -4.33 3.74 6.51
C SER A 254 -4.41 5.25 6.69
N THR A 255 -4.02 5.75 7.85
CA THR A 255 -3.94 7.19 8.13
C THR A 255 -2.49 7.60 8.28
N TRP A 256 -2.10 8.63 7.53
CA TRP A 256 -0.78 9.23 7.56
C TRP A 256 -0.86 10.59 8.23
N THR A 257 -0.33 10.72 9.43
CA THR A 257 -0.31 11.99 10.20
C THR A 257 1.08 12.58 10.21
N TRP A 258 1.21 13.90 10.06
CA TRP A 258 2.52 14.55 10.09
C TRP A 258 2.60 15.68 11.11
N ARG A 259 3.83 15.97 11.52
CA ARG A 259 4.18 17.17 12.27
C ARG A 259 5.55 17.69 11.86
N ARG A 260 5.74 18.99 12.04
CA ARG A 260 7.03 19.65 11.81
C ARG A 260 7.98 19.34 12.97
N LEU A 261 9.26 19.20 12.65
CA LEU A 261 10.31 19.12 13.64
C LEU A 261 11.02 20.48 13.75
N PRO A 262 11.44 20.87 14.96
CA PRO A 262 12.20 22.09 15.18
C PRO A 262 13.61 22.03 14.59
#